data_AF-A0A7V1ZTR3-F1
#
_entry.id   AF-A0A7V1ZTR3-F1
#
_cell.length_a   1.000
_cell.length_b   1.000
_cell.length_c   1.000
_cell.angle_alpha   90.00
_cell.angle_beta   90.00
_cell.angle_gamma   90.00
#
_symmetry.space_group_name_H-M   'P 1'
#
loop_
_entity.id
_entity.type
_entity.pdbx_description
1 polymer ?
#
loop_
_entity_poly.entity_id
_entity_poly.type
_entity_poly.pdbx_seq_one_letter_code
_entity_poly.pdbx_strand_id
1 'polypeptide(L)'
;MLFKKIFRGFFCGALALLPVGLYQGDPDSTDFQVGIHGGGGRVASVITGCQALEGGNDIEGAAGSDFVDVSGEVYWKPPLRSNLPVVVGVRGGYWRTDLNLMTRDVHYDDSIIYLPNYSFSYINPCISFETRYVGMGLGYVFGDVPSRFRDGKIEKTRHVSGHVRVGSMRGVNVKFSVMESSPQVSGGGLYDLSISVPLSQRMRSSYGLGFGPYYQIGFIQRNRVGISNHFALDINWRIGWSAHVTEYGVSGGLVYRLGLHR
;
A
#
# COMPACT_ATOMS: atom_id res chain seq x y z
N MET A 1 26.90 -36.84 15.00
CA MET A 1 25.42 -36.72 14.83
C MET A 1 24.89 -35.66 15.80
N LEU A 2 25.16 -34.36 15.56
CA LEU A 2 24.68 -33.27 16.43
C LEU A 2 24.69 -31.91 15.70
N PHE A 3 23.69 -31.67 14.83
CA PHE A 3 23.52 -30.39 14.11
C PHE A 3 22.03 -29.99 14.04
N LYS A 4 21.45 -29.73 15.21
CA LYS A 4 20.13 -29.10 15.40
C LYS A 4 20.03 -28.59 16.84
N LYS A 5 19.41 -27.42 17.03
CA LYS A 5 19.38 -26.62 18.29
C LYS A 5 20.73 -25.98 18.68
N ILE A 6 21.04 -24.81 18.10
CA ILE A 6 21.35 -23.54 18.80
C ILE A 6 21.17 -22.44 17.74
N PHE A 7 19.96 -21.85 17.70
CA PHE A 7 19.66 -20.57 17.05
C PHE A 7 18.36 -20.00 17.67
N ARG A 8 18.30 -20.03 19.01
CA ARG A 8 17.45 -19.13 19.80
C ARG A 8 18.35 -18.01 20.29
N GLY A 9 18.36 -16.89 19.59
CA GLY A 9 19.20 -15.75 19.93
C GLY A 9 18.69 -14.48 19.26
N PHE A 10 18.43 -13.46 20.09
CA PHE A 10 18.43 -12.02 19.77
C PHE A 10 18.09 -11.60 18.35
N PHE A 11 16.79 -11.31 18.11
CA PHE A 11 16.39 -10.34 17.09
C PHE A 11 16.24 -8.96 17.73
N CYS A 12 17.38 -8.33 18.04
CA CYS A 12 17.45 -6.92 18.45
C CYS A 12 17.95 -6.08 17.27
N GLY A 13 17.25 -4.98 16.97
CA GLY A 13 17.78 -3.88 16.15
C GLY A 13 17.70 -4.06 14.63
N ALA A 14 16.50 -3.87 14.06
CA ALA A 14 16.32 -3.61 12.63
C ALA A 14 15.12 -2.67 12.37
N LEU A 15 15.15 -1.47 12.98
CA LEU A 15 14.16 -0.41 12.72
C LEU A 15 14.41 0.23 11.34
N ALA A 16 13.98 -0.45 10.28
CA ALA A 16 14.08 0.00 8.90
C ALA A 16 12.69 0.45 8.38
N LEU A 17 12.54 1.77 8.20
CA LEU A 17 11.26 2.50 8.06
C LEU A 17 11.51 3.82 7.30
N LEU A 18 10.66 4.32 6.37
CA LEU A 18 10.54 5.65 5.66
C LEU A 18 9.40 5.64 4.52
N PRO A 19 8.45 6.58 4.28
CA PRO A 19 7.79 6.72 2.92
C PRO A 19 7.87 8.06 2.15
N VAL A 20 7.29 8.06 0.95
CA VAL A 20 6.84 9.23 0.14
C VAL A 20 6.06 10.26 0.95
N GLY A 21 6.67 11.44 1.13
CA GLY A 21 6.11 12.57 1.84
C GLY A 21 4.86 13.20 1.19
N LEU A 22 3.74 13.17 1.91
CA LEU A 22 2.59 14.08 1.78
C LEU A 22 2.59 15.13 2.91
N TYR A 23 3.76 15.58 3.39
CA TYR A 23 3.87 16.66 4.39
C TYR A 23 4.96 17.68 4.05
N GLN A 24 4.79 18.91 4.55
CA GLN A 24 5.63 20.08 4.32
C GLN A 24 7.07 19.88 4.85
N GLY A 25 8.04 19.91 3.93
CA GLY A 25 9.34 20.55 4.17
C GLY A 25 9.28 22.02 3.75
N ASP A 26 10.42 22.69 3.62
CA ASP A 26 10.47 24.04 3.07
C ASP A 26 10.00 24.03 1.59
N PRO A 27 8.88 24.70 1.24
CA PRO A 27 8.28 24.66 -0.09
C PRO A 27 9.16 25.25 -1.20
N ASP A 28 10.26 25.92 -0.85
CA ASP A 28 11.18 26.59 -1.77
C ASP A 28 12.50 25.82 -1.97
N SER A 29 12.68 24.66 -1.31
CA SER A 29 13.86 23.79 -1.40
C SER A 29 13.63 22.52 -2.23
N THR A 30 14.70 21.88 -2.71
CA THR A 30 14.63 20.59 -3.43
C THR A 30 14.78 19.43 -2.45
N ASP A 31 13.75 18.60 -2.30
CA ASP A 31 13.71 17.47 -1.37
C ASP A 31 14.21 16.19 -2.07
N PHE A 32 15.27 15.56 -1.56
CA PHE A 32 15.54 14.14 -1.82
C PHE A 32 14.97 13.31 -0.66
N GLN A 33 14.07 12.38 -0.97
CA GLN A 33 13.35 11.56 0.01
C GLN A 33 13.64 10.07 -0.19
N VAL A 34 13.90 9.34 0.90
CA VAL A 34 14.18 7.89 0.89
C VAL A 34 13.05 7.14 1.63
N GLY A 35 12.96 5.82 1.46
CA GLY A 35 11.78 4.98 1.71
C GLY A 35 12.11 3.53 2.14
N ILE A 36 11.47 2.99 3.19
CA ILE A 36 11.46 1.58 3.68
C ILE A 36 10.15 1.32 4.48
N HIS A 37 9.57 0.12 4.52
CA HIS A 37 8.39 -0.16 5.35
C HIS A 37 8.35 -1.56 5.94
N GLY A 38 7.59 -1.69 7.03
CA GLY A 38 7.02 -2.95 7.47
C GLY A 38 5.51 -2.84 7.71
N GLY A 39 4.79 -3.89 7.38
CA GLY A 39 3.37 -4.05 7.65
C GLY A 39 2.91 -5.49 7.48
N GLY A 40 1.62 -5.71 7.70
CA GLY A 40 0.98 -7.01 7.60
C GLY A 40 -0.52 -6.92 7.85
N GLY A 41 -1.20 -8.06 7.83
CA GLY A 41 -2.64 -8.12 8.04
C GLY A 41 -3.27 -9.40 7.49
N ARG A 42 -4.55 -9.31 7.08
CA ARG A 42 -5.36 -10.41 6.55
C ARG A 42 -6.11 -10.00 5.28
N VAL A 43 -6.01 -10.83 4.25
CA VAL A 43 -6.85 -10.78 3.04
C VAL A 43 -7.82 -11.96 3.02
N ALA A 44 -8.95 -11.83 2.34
CA ALA A 44 -9.86 -12.95 2.08
C ALA A 44 -9.60 -13.57 0.70
N SER A 45 -9.59 -14.91 0.62
CA SER A 45 -9.97 -15.63 -0.59
C SER A 45 -11.45 -15.96 -0.52
N VAL A 46 -12.18 -15.82 -1.62
CA VAL A 46 -13.64 -16.03 -1.65
C VAL A 46 -14.08 -17.05 -2.71
N ILE A 47 -15.24 -17.67 -2.50
CA ILE A 47 -16.05 -18.31 -3.54
C ILE A 47 -17.26 -17.42 -3.82
N THR A 48 -17.59 -17.27 -5.09
CA THR A 48 -18.73 -16.48 -5.56
C THR A 48 -19.82 -17.35 -6.16
N GLY A 49 -21.07 -17.01 -5.86
CA GLY A 49 -22.23 -17.76 -6.36
C GLY A 49 -22.48 -17.57 -7.84
N CYS A 50 -23.30 -18.45 -8.43
CA CYS A 50 -23.51 -18.50 -9.89
C CYS A 50 -24.06 -17.18 -10.48
N GLN A 51 -24.80 -16.38 -9.72
CA GLN A 51 -25.28 -15.05 -10.12
C GLN A 51 -24.16 -13.99 -10.23
N ALA A 52 -22.95 -14.26 -9.73
CA ALA A 52 -21.80 -13.38 -9.91
C ALA A 52 -21.26 -13.35 -11.36
N LEU A 53 -21.80 -14.19 -12.26
CA LEU A 53 -21.61 -14.10 -13.71
C LEU A 53 -22.52 -13.03 -14.36
N GLU A 54 -23.62 -12.63 -13.70
CA GLU A 54 -24.57 -11.60 -14.17
C GLU A 54 -24.32 -10.22 -13.53
N GLY A 55 -23.23 -10.08 -12.78
CA GLY A 55 -22.86 -8.85 -12.06
C GLY A 55 -23.25 -8.83 -10.58
N GLY A 56 -23.79 -9.94 -10.05
CA GLY A 56 -23.99 -10.12 -8.60
C GLY A 56 -22.68 -10.12 -7.81
N ASN A 57 -22.77 -9.79 -6.52
CA ASN A 57 -21.64 -9.82 -5.57
C ASN A 57 -21.85 -10.87 -4.45
N ASP A 58 -22.64 -11.91 -4.73
CA ASP A 58 -22.93 -12.97 -3.78
C ASP A 58 -21.66 -13.77 -3.48
N ILE A 59 -21.17 -13.62 -2.25
CA ILE A 59 -20.08 -14.40 -1.68
C ILE A 59 -20.71 -15.54 -0.87
N GLU A 60 -20.45 -16.78 -1.25
CA GLU A 60 -20.99 -17.95 -0.56
C GLU A 60 -20.09 -18.34 0.64
N GLY A 61 -18.76 -18.24 0.47
CA GLY A 61 -17.78 -18.58 1.49
C GLY A 61 -16.46 -17.80 1.33
N ALA A 62 -15.70 -17.69 2.42
CA ALA A 62 -14.40 -17.04 2.43
C ALA A 62 -13.42 -17.65 3.45
N ALA A 63 -12.13 -17.64 3.12
CA ALA A 63 -11.03 -17.99 4.03
C ALA A 63 -10.05 -16.82 4.18
N GLY A 64 -9.64 -16.55 5.42
CA GLY A 64 -8.60 -15.56 5.71
C GLY A 64 -7.20 -16.10 5.44
N SER A 65 -6.33 -15.28 4.85
CA SER A 65 -4.90 -15.54 4.69
C SER A 65 -4.11 -14.38 5.31
N ASP A 66 -3.24 -14.70 6.28
CA ASP A 66 -2.42 -13.71 6.98
C ASP A 66 -1.12 -13.43 6.20
N PHE A 67 -0.70 -12.17 6.16
CA PHE A 67 0.41 -11.72 5.32
C PHE A 67 1.37 -10.75 6.02
N VAL A 68 2.60 -10.70 5.50
CA VAL A 68 3.64 -9.73 5.82
C VAL A 68 4.03 -8.99 4.54
N ASP A 69 4.28 -7.69 4.65
CA ASP A 69 4.43 -6.76 3.54
C ASP A 69 5.53 -5.74 3.86
N VAL A 70 6.55 -5.64 3.01
CA VAL A 70 7.66 -4.68 3.16
C VAL A 70 7.87 -3.96 1.84
N SER A 71 8.24 -2.68 1.89
CA SER A 71 8.61 -1.93 0.69
C SER A 71 9.78 -0.99 0.96
N GLY A 72 10.23 -0.30 -0.07
CA GLY A 72 11.20 0.78 -0.02
C GLY A 72 11.07 1.68 -1.24
N GLU A 73 11.51 2.92 -1.13
CA GLU A 73 11.30 3.91 -2.18
C GLU A 73 12.34 5.05 -2.16
N VAL A 74 12.53 5.72 -3.30
CA VAL A 74 13.47 6.83 -3.46
C VAL A 74 12.87 7.86 -4.39
N TYR A 75 12.87 9.14 -4.00
CA TYR A 75 12.24 10.22 -4.72
C TYR A 75 13.08 11.49 -4.75
N TRP A 76 13.13 12.12 -5.92
CA TRP A 76 13.59 13.48 -6.11
C TRP A 76 12.39 14.40 -6.34
N LYS A 77 12.28 15.46 -5.52
CA LYS A 77 11.13 16.37 -5.49
C LYS A 77 11.59 17.84 -5.57
N PRO A 78 11.49 18.49 -6.75
CA PRO A 78 11.78 19.92 -6.86
C PRO A 78 10.73 20.78 -6.14
N PRO A 79 11.01 22.08 -5.89
CA PRO A 79 10.07 22.99 -5.24
C PRO A 79 8.71 23.05 -5.96
N LEU A 80 7.61 23.08 -5.19
CA LEU A 80 6.23 23.18 -5.72
C LEU A 80 5.91 24.50 -6.44
N ARG A 81 6.86 25.44 -6.42
CA ARG A 81 6.85 26.75 -7.09
C ARG A 81 7.80 26.84 -8.29
N SER A 82 8.59 25.79 -8.55
CA SER A 82 9.53 25.78 -9.67
C SER A 82 8.79 25.74 -11.01
N ASN A 83 9.42 26.26 -12.07
CA ASN A 83 8.89 26.22 -13.43
C ASN A 83 8.83 24.79 -14.03
N LEU A 84 9.34 23.79 -13.30
CA LEU A 84 9.40 22.38 -13.73
C LEU A 84 9.13 21.47 -12.52
N PRO A 85 7.86 21.40 -12.02
CA PRO A 85 7.49 20.69 -10.80
C PRO A 85 7.35 19.18 -11.05
N VAL A 86 8.40 18.58 -11.63
CA VAL A 86 8.45 17.16 -12.01
C VAL A 86 9.12 16.36 -10.90
N VAL A 87 8.34 15.55 -10.21
CA VAL A 87 8.79 14.57 -9.24
C VAL A 87 9.15 13.27 -9.99
N VAL A 88 10.30 12.69 -9.65
CA VAL A 88 10.74 11.39 -10.18
C VAL A 88 11.06 10.48 -9.01
N GLY A 89 10.69 9.21 -9.08
CA GLY A 89 11.06 8.24 -8.06
C GLY A 89 10.86 6.80 -8.46
N VAL A 90 11.25 5.91 -7.55
CA VAL A 90 11.06 4.46 -7.67
C VAL A 90 10.56 3.91 -6.35
N ARG A 91 9.53 3.07 -6.42
CA ARG A 91 9.06 2.19 -5.34
C ARG A 91 9.52 0.77 -5.63
N GLY A 92 9.63 -0.05 -4.60
CA GLY A 92 9.73 -1.50 -4.74
C GLY A 92 9.36 -2.19 -3.43
N GLY A 93 9.05 -3.47 -3.47
CA GLY A 93 8.67 -4.19 -2.25
C GLY A 93 8.48 -5.68 -2.45
N TYR A 94 8.19 -6.35 -1.33
CA TYR A 94 8.03 -7.78 -1.21
C TYR A 94 6.89 -8.08 -0.22
N TRP A 95 6.00 -8.98 -0.61
CA TRP A 95 4.87 -9.43 0.20
C TRP A 95 4.83 -10.95 0.22
N ARG A 96 4.43 -11.54 1.35
CA ARG A 96 4.33 -12.98 1.54
C ARG A 96 3.14 -13.35 2.43
N THR A 97 2.50 -14.46 2.09
CA THR A 97 1.42 -15.08 2.86
C THR A 97 1.55 -16.61 2.81
N ASP A 98 0.87 -17.31 3.70
CA ASP A 98 0.47 -18.70 3.48
C ASP A 98 -1.00 -18.67 3.05
N LEU A 99 -1.25 -18.96 1.76
CA LEU A 99 -2.50 -18.59 1.09
C LEU A 99 -3.53 -19.73 1.17
N ASN A 100 -4.66 -19.44 1.79
CA ASN A 100 -5.82 -20.33 1.88
C ASN A 100 -6.79 -19.98 0.75
N LEU A 101 -6.64 -20.63 -0.42
CA LEU A 101 -7.55 -20.41 -1.55
C LEU A 101 -8.82 -21.26 -1.40
N MET A 102 -9.97 -20.59 -1.27
CA MET A 102 -11.27 -21.26 -1.37
C MET A 102 -11.56 -21.68 -2.82
N THR A 103 -12.05 -22.90 -3.02
CA THR A 103 -12.54 -23.39 -4.31
C THR A 103 -13.74 -24.33 -4.15
N ARG A 104 -14.65 -24.33 -5.12
CA ARG A 104 -15.79 -25.25 -5.16
C ARG A 104 -15.37 -26.52 -5.91
N ASP A 105 -15.55 -27.69 -5.28
CA ASP A 105 -15.27 -28.97 -5.94
C ASP A 105 -16.40 -29.36 -6.92
N VAL A 106 -16.13 -30.36 -7.78
CA VAL A 106 -17.06 -30.90 -8.79
C VAL A 106 -18.39 -31.38 -8.18
N HIS A 107 -18.40 -31.67 -6.87
CA HIS A 107 -19.58 -32.11 -6.12
C HIS A 107 -20.32 -30.99 -5.37
N TYR A 108 -20.02 -29.71 -5.65
CA TYR A 108 -20.56 -28.50 -5.00
C TYR A 108 -20.14 -28.26 -3.54
N ASP A 109 -19.36 -29.15 -2.92
CA ASP A 109 -18.75 -28.88 -1.61
C ASP A 109 -17.64 -27.81 -1.72
N ASP A 110 -17.65 -26.88 -0.76
CA ASP A 110 -16.61 -25.87 -0.58
C ASP A 110 -15.34 -26.48 0.03
N SER A 111 -14.18 -26.18 -0.56
CA SER A 111 -12.89 -26.74 -0.15
C SER A 111 -11.78 -25.67 -0.11
N ILE A 112 -10.73 -25.92 0.68
CA ILE A 112 -9.59 -25.01 0.84
C ILE A 112 -8.33 -25.65 0.24
N ILE A 113 -7.80 -25.03 -0.81
CA ILE A 113 -6.46 -25.30 -1.34
C ILE A 113 -5.46 -24.48 -0.53
N TYR A 114 -4.57 -25.18 0.19
CA TYR A 114 -3.46 -24.57 0.92
C TYR A 114 -2.26 -24.38 -0.01
N LEU A 115 -1.91 -23.12 -0.31
CA LEU A 115 -0.70 -22.73 -1.04
C LEU A 115 0.32 -22.11 -0.07
N PRO A 116 1.19 -22.92 0.57
CA PRO A 116 2.19 -22.42 1.50
C PRO A 116 3.25 -21.57 0.77
N ASN A 117 3.60 -20.43 1.35
CA ASN A 117 4.60 -19.47 0.88
C ASN A 117 4.30 -18.79 -0.47
N TYR A 118 3.05 -18.44 -0.75
CA TYR A 118 2.78 -17.53 -1.86
C TYR A 118 3.38 -16.14 -1.58
N SER A 119 4.13 -15.59 -2.54
CA SER A 119 4.79 -14.29 -2.39
C SER A 119 5.02 -13.62 -3.73
N PHE A 120 5.15 -12.29 -3.72
CA PHE A 120 5.51 -11.49 -4.90
C PHE A 120 6.48 -10.38 -4.52
N SER A 121 7.31 -9.99 -5.50
CA SER A 121 8.12 -8.78 -5.46
C SER A 121 7.63 -7.81 -6.52
N TYR A 122 7.82 -6.51 -6.31
CA TYR A 122 7.55 -5.49 -7.33
C TYR A 122 8.61 -4.38 -7.36
N ILE A 123 8.75 -3.74 -8.52
CA ILE A 123 9.48 -2.48 -8.71
C ILE A 123 8.59 -1.55 -9.56
N ASN A 124 8.48 -0.29 -9.14
CA ASN A 124 7.54 0.69 -9.68
C ASN A 124 8.23 2.06 -9.83
N PRO A 125 9.01 2.30 -10.90
CA PRO A 125 9.42 3.65 -11.29
C PRO A 125 8.20 4.48 -11.69
N CYS A 126 8.19 5.74 -11.27
CA CYS A 126 7.11 6.68 -11.55
C CYS A 126 7.61 8.11 -11.71
N ILE A 127 6.85 8.89 -12.48
CA ILE A 127 7.02 10.32 -12.70
C ILE A 127 5.69 11.01 -12.40
N SER A 128 5.72 12.16 -11.73
CA SER A 128 4.53 12.97 -11.49
C SER A 128 4.79 14.47 -11.64
N PHE A 129 3.76 15.19 -12.07
CA PHE A 129 3.73 16.64 -12.14
C PHE A 129 2.94 17.15 -10.92
N GLU A 130 3.62 17.77 -9.97
CA GLU A 130 3.11 18.02 -8.61
C GLU A 130 3.15 19.51 -8.26
N THR A 131 2.05 20.21 -8.53
CA THR A 131 1.88 21.64 -8.18
C THR A 131 1.27 21.82 -6.79
N ARG A 132 1.18 23.07 -6.31
CA ARG A 132 0.46 23.40 -5.06
C ARG A 132 -0.99 22.87 -4.99
N TYR A 133 -1.68 22.74 -6.12
CA TYR A 133 -3.14 22.49 -6.19
C TYR A 133 -3.56 21.26 -7.02
N VAL A 134 -2.75 20.84 -7.98
CA VAL A 134 -2.99 19.67 -8.84
C VAL A 134 -1.74 18.80 -8.86
N GLY A 135 -1.92 17.50 -8.64
CA GLY A 135 -0.91 16.47 -8.82
C GLY A 135 -1.40 15.43 -9.81
N MET A 136 -0.58 15.01 -10.76
CA MET A 136 -0.86 13.87 -11.63
C MET A 136 0.40 13.02 -11.79
N GLY A 137 0.27 11.71 -11.63
CA GLY A 137 1.40 10.79 -11.64
C GLY A 137 1.11 9.52 -12.43
N LEU A 138 2.16 8.99 -13.07
CA LEU A 138 2.14 7.73 -13.80
C LEU A 138 3.41 6.93 -13.51
N GLY A 139 3.28 5.61 -13.46
CA GLY A 139 4.39 4.69 -13.31
C GLY A 139 4.05 3.31 -13.86
N TYR A 140 5.06 2.44 -13.91
CA TYR A 140 4.93 1.08 -14.45
C TYR A 140 5.36 0.07 -13.40
N VAL A 141 4.53 -0.95 -13.13
CA VAL A 141 4.80 -1.93 -12.07
C VAL A 141 5.35 -3.22 -12.66
N PHE A 142 6.68 -3.37 -12.60
CA PHE A 142 7.35 -4.64 -12.82
C PHE A 142 7.02 -5.58 -11.66
N GLY A 143 6.35 -6.70 -11.95
CA GLY A 143 5.95 -7.69 -10.96
C GLY A 143 4.46 -8.05 -11.04
N ASP A 144 4.15 -9.32 -10.76
CA ASP A 144 2.81 -9.88 -10.81
C ASP A 144 2.07 -9.67 -9.47
N VAL A 145 1.70 -8.43 -9.19
CA VAL A 145 0.97 -8.08 -7.96
C VAL A 145 -0.46 -8.66 -8.02
N PRO A 146 -0.90 -9.46 -7.03
CA PRO A 146 -2.25 -10.02 -7.01
C PRO A 146 -3.29 -8.92 -6.76
N SER A 147 -4.43 -8.97 -7.44
CA SER A 147 -5.53 -7.99 -7.32
C SER A 147 -6.74 -8.49 -6.55
N ARG A 148 -7.00 -9.81 -6.57
CA ARG A 148 -8.03 -10.52 -5.79
C ARG A 148 -7.64 -12.00 -5.64
N PHE A 149 -8.21 -12.66 -4.64
CA PHE A 149 -8.18 -14.11 -4.46
C PHE A 149 -9.62 -14.64 -4.53
N ARG A 150 -9.97 -15.35 -5.60
CA ARG A 150 -11.37 -15.67 -5.95
C ARG A 150 -11.46 -16.99 -6.71
N ASP A 151 -12.44 -17.83 -6.38
CA ASP A 151 -12.83 -19.05 -7.12
C ASP A 151 -11.63 -19.96 -7.47
N GLY A 152 -10.78 -20.25 -6.47
CA GLY A 152 -9.54 -21.03 -6.61
C GLY A 152 -8.39 -20.35 -7.38
N LYS A 153 -8.51 -19.06 -7.71
CA LYS A 153 -7.57 -18.33 -8.59
C LYS A 153 -7.03 -17.07 -7.93
N ILE A 154 -5.85 -16.66 -8.43
CA ILE A 154 -5.20 -15.40 -8.09
C ILE A 154 -5.34 -14.48 -9.30
N GLU A 155 -6.19 -13.46 -9.20
CA GLU A 155 -6.25 -12.40 -10.20
C GLU A 155 -4.98 -11.53 -10.09
N LYS A 156 -4.48 -11.02 -11.22
CA LYS A 156 -3.34 -10.09 -11.26
C LYS A 156 -3.81 -8.69 -11.66
N THR A 157 -3.24 -7.68 -11.03
CA THR A 157 -3.45 -6.28 -11.44
C THR A 157 -2.75 -5.96 -12.76
N ARG A 158 -3.07 -4.80 -13.34
CA ARG A 158 -2.33 -4.24 -14.49
C ARG A 158 -1.00 -3.65 -14.01
N HIS A 159 0.04 -3.74 -14.83
CA HIS A 159 1.38 -3.20 -14.56
C HIS A 159 1.47 -1.65 -14.62
N VAL A 160 0.47 -0.93 -14.11
CA VAL A 160 0.36 0.53 -14.17
C VAL A 160 0.10 1.09 -12.78
N SER A 161 0.88 2.09 -12.39
CA SER A 161 0.63 2.92 -11.21
C SER A 161 0.35 4.36 -11.61
N GLY A 162 -0.22 5.14 -10.69
CA GLY A 162 -0.44 6.57 -10.90
C GLY A 162 -1.43 7.18 -9.93
N HIS A 163 -1.63 8.50 -10.03
CA HIS A 163 -2.58 9.23 -9.21
C HIS A 163 -3.14 10.46 -9.92
N VAL A 164 -4.27 10.93 -9.41
CA VAL A 164 -4.76 12.30 -9.61
C VAL A 164 -5.07 12.88 -8.23
N ARG A 165 -4.53 14.07 -7.96
CA ARG A 165 -4.69 14.82 -6.71
C ARG A 165 -5.21 16.21 -7.02
N VAL A 166 -6.27 16.64 -6.33
CA VAL A 166 -6.86 17.98 -6.47
C VAL A 166 -7.02 18.61 -5.09
N GLY A 167 -6.65 19.88 -4.96
CA GLY A 167 -6.66 20.63 -3.71
C GLY A 167 -5.26 20.90 -3.15
N SER A 168 -5.22 21.61 -2.03
CA SER A 168 -3.99 22.26 -1.53
C SER A 168 -3.05 21.29 -0.81
N MET A 169 -1.77 21.28 -1.20
CA MET A 169 -0.69 20.58 -0.48
C MET A 169 -0.42 21.13 0.93
N ARG A 170 -0.88 22.36 1.25
CA ARG A 170 -0.85 22.95 2.59
C ARG A 170 -2.20 22.92 3.31
N GLY A 171 -3.27 22.53 2.61
CA GLY A 171 -4.64 22.48 3.13
C GLY A 171 -5.24 21.10 2.93
N VAL A 172 -6.55 21.07 2.67
CA VAL A 172 -7.28 19.86 2.26
C VAL A 172 -7.01 19.55 0.79
N ASN A 173 -6.86 18.27 0.46
CA ASN A 173 -6.83 17.76 -0.91
C ASN A 173 -7.50 16.38 -0.99
N VAL A 174 -8.01 16.03 -2.18
CA VAL A 174 -8.51 14.70 -2.51
C VAL A 174 -7.48 14.01 -3.42
N LYS A 175 -7.19 12.73 -3.18
CA LYS A 175 -6.33 11.90 -4.05
C LYS A 175 -7.08 10.63 -4.46
N PHE A 176 -7.12 10.36 -5.76
CA PHE A 176 -7.32 9.02 -6.29
C PHE A 176 -5.96 8.44 -6.67
N SER A 177 -5.67 7.19 -6.32
CA SER A 177 -4.42 6.54 -6.71
C SER A 177 -4.53 5.05 -6.99
N VAL A 178 -3.64 4.56 -7.86
CA VAL A 178 -3.52 3.18 -8.30
C VAL A 178 -2.07 2.74 -8.12
N MET A 179 -1.86 1.63 -7.42
CA MET A 179 -0.56 1.01 -7.13
C MET A 179 0.50 1.98 -6.59
N GLU A 180 0.07 2.79 -5.63
CA GLU A 180 0.89 3.83 -5.01
C GLU A 180 1.10 3.68 -3.50
N SER A 181 0.36 2.78 -2.86
CA SER A 181 0.53 2.45 -1.45
C SER A 181 1.94 1.94 -1.17
N SER A 182 2.48 2.34 -0.02
CA SER A 182 3.77 1.87 0.49
C SER A 182 3.59 1.57 1.98
N PRO A 183 3.63 0.29 2.41
CA PRO A 183 3.63 -0.93 1.60
C PRO A 183 2.42 -1.07 0.65
N GLN A 184 2.53 -1.95 -0.35
CA GLN A 184 1.53 -2.04 -1.43
C GLN A 184 0.18 -2.61 -0.99
N VAL A 185 0.14 -3.45 0.05
CA VAL A 185 -1.08 -4.10 0.55
C VAL A 185 -1.51 -3.55 1.90
N SER A 186 -0.58 -3.42 2.85
CA SER A 186 -0.83 -2.91 4.22
C SER A 186 -0.77 -1.38 4.34
N GLY A 187 -0.36 -0.67 3.28
CA GLY A 187 -0.41 0.79 3.20
C GLY A 187 -1.78 1.37 2.78
N GLY A 188 -2.79 0.53 2.51
CA GLY A 188 -4.14 0.94 2.11
C GLY A 188 -4.77 -0.04 1.12
N GLY A 189 -5.03 0.38 -0.12
CA GLY A 189 -5.40 -0.51 -1.22
C GLY A 189 -4.40 -0.52 -2.38
N LEU A 190 -4.69 -1.36 -3.37
CA LEU A 190 -4.11 -1.21 -4.72
C LEU A 190 -4.76 -0.04 -5.44
N TYR A 191 -6.01 0.27 -5.13
CA TYR A 191 -6.74 1.45 -5.59
C TYR A 191 -7.24 2.19 -4.36
N ASP A 192 -7.11 3.52 -4.32
CA ASP A 192 -7.61 4.34 -3.22
C ASP A 192 -8.36 5.57 -3.74
N LEU A 193 -9.38 6.00 -2.99
CA LEU A 193 -9.92 7.35 -3.03
C LEU A 193 -9.89 7.92 -1.61
N SER A 194 -9.12 8.97 -1.34
CA SER A 194 -8.99 9.55 0.00
C SER A 194 -8.98 11.08 0.04
N ILE A 195 -9.45 11.63 1.16
CA ILE A 195 -9.41 13.05 1.51
C ILE A 195 -8.33 13.24 2.57
N SER A 196 -7.37 14.11 2.30
CA SER A 196 -6.23 14.40 3.17
C SER A 196 -6.37 15.76 3.84
N VAL A 197 -6.27 15.79 5.18
CA VAL A 197 -6.48 16.96 6.02
C VAL A 197 -5.24 17.24 6.90
N PRO A 198 -4.75 18.49 6.98
CA PRO A 198 -3.69 18.85 7.91
C PRO A 198 -4.28 18.96 9.32
N LEU A 199 -3.77 18.17 10.26
CA LEU A 199 -4.17 18.22 11.66
C LEU A 199 -3.27 19.14 12.49
N SER A 200 -2.02 19.40 12.04
CA SER A 200 -1.12 20.39 12.64
C SER A 200 -0.01 20.83 11.69
N GLN A 201 0.89 21.69 12.16
CA GLN A 201 2.15 22.05 11.48
C GLN A 201 3.17 20.88 11.37
N ARG A 202 2.83 19.68 11.83
CA ARG A 202 3.62 18.45 11.59
C ARG A 202 2.76 17.24 11.21
N MET A 203 1.45 17.25 11.45
CA MET A 203 0.58 16.11 11.22
C MET A 203 -0.38 16.33 10.04
N ARG A 204 -0.47 15.34 9.15
CA ARG A 204 -1.55 15.20 8.16
C ARG A 204 -2.15 13.81 8.27
N SER A 205 -3.47 13.73 8.29
CA SER A 205 -4.22 12.48 8.15
C SER A 205 -4.87 12.42 6.77
N SER A 206 -5.13 11.22 6.27
CA SER A 206 -5.87 10.94 5.05
C SER A 206 -6.86 9.82 5.32
N TYR A 207 -8.13 10.04 4.99
CA TYR A 207 -9.24 9.12 5.25
C TYR A 207 -9.92 8.78 3.93
N GLY A 208 -10.36 7.55 3.72
CA GLY A 208 -10.98 7.19 2.45
C GLY A 208 -11.40 5.73 2.33
N LEU A 209 -11.54 5.33 1.08
CA LEU A 209 -11.88 3.97 0.66
C LEU A 209 -10.71 3.38 -0.15
N GLY A 210 -10.35 2.14 0.15
CA GLY A 210 -9.38 1.34 -0.59
C GLY A 210 -10.01 0.11 -1.23
N PHE A 211 -9.45 -0.37 -2.33
CA PHE A 211 -9.85 -1.59 -3.03
C PHE A 211 -8.60 -2.42 -3.44
N GLY A 212 -8.70 -3.76 -3.35
CA GLY A 212 -7.62 -4.71 -3.66
C GLY A 212 -6.41 -4.64 -2.70
N PRO A 213 -5.62 -5.74 -2.54
CA PRO A 213 -5.93 -7.11 -2.98
C PRO A 213 -7.07 -7.75 -2.18
N TYR A 214 -7.48 -7.10 -1.09
CA TYR A 214 -8.69 -7.40 -0.32
C TYR A 214 -9.93 -7.42 -1.23
N TYR A 215 -10.85 -8.36 -0.97
CA TYR A 215 -11.96 -8.63 -1.86
C TYR A 215 -13.04 -7.54 -1.84
N GLN A 216 -13.30 -6.92 -0.68
CA GLN A 216 -14.25 -5.82 -0.54
C GLN A 216 -13.61 -4.43 -0.40
N ILE A 217 -14.41 -3.40 -0.65
CA ILE A 217 -14.04 -2.01 -0.35
C ILE A 217 -13.82 -1.88 1.16
N GLY A 218 -12.65 -1.39 1.56
CA GLY A 218 -12.29 -1.17 2.96
C GLY A 218 -12.10 0.31 3.28
N PHE A 219 -12.39 0.71 4.51
CA PHE A 219 -11.99 2.02 5.02
C PHE A 219 -10.48 2.07 5.22
N ILE A 220 -9.85 3.16 4.79
CA ILE A 220 -8.42 3.42 4.96
C ILE A 220 -8.19 4.69 5.78
N GLN A 221 -7.20 4.65 6.67
CA GLN A 221 -6.61 5.83 7.29
C GLN A 221 -5.08 5.80 7.14
N ARG A 222 -4.50 6.94 6.79
CA ARG A 222 -3.04 7.16 6.66
C ARG A 222 -2.65 8.40 7.44
N ASN A 223 -1.72 8.28 8.37
CA ASN A 223 -1.26 9.39 9.19
C ASN A 223 0.22 9.64 8.92
N ARG A 224 0.60 10.88 8.56
CA ARG A 224 1.98 11.34 8.56
C ARG A 224 2.21 12.31 9.71
N VAL A 225 3.28 12.11 10.49
CA VAL A 225 3.68 12.93 11.63
C VAL A 225 5.15 13.33 11.50
N GLY A 226 5.45 14.61 11.28
CA GLY A 226 6.81 15.14 11.31
C GLY A 226 7.42 15.02 12.73
N ILE A 227 8.51 14.28 12.85
CA ILE A 227 9.31 14.20 14.08
C ILE A 227 10.28 15.39 14.14
N SER A 228 10.95 15.68 13.02
CA SER A 228 11.89 16.78 12.83
C SER A 228 11.81 17.32 11.39
N ASN A 229 12.70 18.24 11.02
CA ASN A 229 12.77 18.78 9.65
C ASN A 229 13.19 17.72 8.62
N HIS A 230 13.97 16.71 9.05
CA HIS A 230 14.46 15.62 8.19
C HIS A 230 13.66 14.33 8.33
N PHE A 231 12.99 14.12 9.46
CA PHE A 231 12.30 12.89 9.78
C PHE A 231 10.80 13.08 9.99
N ALA A 232 9.98 12.26 9.34
CA ALA A 232 8.57 12.07 9.70
C ALA A 232 8.34 10.60 10.09
N LEU A 233 7.11 10.26 10.46
CA LEU A 233 6.62 8.92 10.73
C LEU A 233 5.32 8.75 9.97
N ASP A 234 5.08 7.57 9.44
CA ASP A 234 3.82 7.21 8.80
C ASP A 234 3.21 5.97 9.43
N ILE A 235 1.92 6.06 9.71
CA ILE A 235 1.13 5.01 10.34
C ILE A 235 -0.16 4.86 9.53
N ASN A 236 -0.28 3.74 8.82
CA ASN A 236 -1.44 3.45 7.98
C ASN A 236 -2.19 2.23 8.54
N TRP A 237 -3.51 2.25 8.41
CA TRP A 237 -4.33 1.06 8.61
C TRP A 237 -5.51 1.02 7.64
N ARG A 238 -6.02 -0.20 7.43
CA ARG A 238 -7.20 -0.52 6.65
C ARG A 238 -8.05 -1.53 7.39
N ILE A 239 -9.38 -1.42 7.27
CA ILE A 239 -10.32 -2.49 7.63
C ILE A 239 -11.41 -2.66 6.57
N GLY A 240 -11.89 -3.88 6.39
CA GLY A 240 -12.98 -4.30 5.52
C GLY A 240 -13.52 -5.66 5.97
N TRP A 241 -14.48 -6.21 5.22
CA TRP A 241 -15.15 -7.45 5.61
C TRP A 241 -15.68 -8.19 4.38
N SER A 242 -15.41 -9.49 4.27
CA SER A 242 -15.82 -10.36 3.16
C SER A 242 -16.29 -11.70 3.72
N ALA A 243 -17.59 -12.02 3.59
CA ALA A 243 -18.25 -13.24 4.09
C ALA A 243 -17.67 -13.79 5.41
N HIS A 244 -17.92 -13.06 6.50
CA HIS A 244 -17.47 -13.36 7.87
C HIS A 244 -15.95 -13.31 8.12
N VAL A 245 -15.11 -13.10 7.10
CA VAL A 245 -13.67 -12.82 7.25
C VAL A 245 -13.45 -11.31 7.38
N THR A 246 -12.90 -10.88 8.52
CA THR A 246 -12.35 -9.52 8.68
C THR A 246 -11.11 -9.36 7.80
N GLU A 247 -11.14 -8.40 6.89
CA GLU A 247 -10.02 -8.02 6.05
C GLU A 247 -9.34 -6.78 6.66
N TYR A 248 -8.02 -6.80 6.88
CA TYR A 248 -7.32 -5.67 7.49
C TYR A 248 -5.86 -5.59 7.10
N GLY A 249 -5.29 -4.40 7.22
CA GLY A 249 -3.85 -4.17 7.05
C GLY A 249 -3.37 -3.06 7.99
N VAL A 250 -2.16 -3.20 8.52
CA VAL A 250 -1.50 -2.18 9.34
C VAL A 250 -0.05 -2.05 8.89
N SER A 251 0.46 -0.84 8.73
CA SER A 251 1.85 -0.58 8.34
C SER A 251 2.45 0.66 8.98
N GLY A 252 3.78 0.64 9.11
CA GLY A 252 4.58 1.72 9.65
C GLY A 252 5.78 2.08 8.76
N GLY A 253 6.14 3.37 8.80
CA GLY A 253 7.33 3.95 8.17
C GLY A 253 7.82 5.18 8.97
N LEU A 254 9.04 5.65 8.70
CA LEU A 254 9.66 6.89 9.22
C LEU A 254 9.54 7.92 8.07
N VAL A 255 10.50 8.79 7.75
CA VAL A 255 10.80 9.36 6.41
C VAL A 255 12.22 9.90 6.55
N TYR A 256 13.08 9.88 5.53
CA TYR A 256 14.29 10.71 5.55
C TYR A 256 14.25 11.70 4.40
N ARG A 257 14.62 12.95 4.69
CA ARG A 257 14.64 14.07 3.76
C ARG A 257 15.96 14.81 3.83
N LEU A 258 16.66 14.84 2.70
CA LEU A 258 17.78 15.75 2.48
C LEU A 258 17.26 16.94 1.66
N GLY A 259 17.04 18.05 2.34
CA GLY A 259 16.73 19.33 1.70
C GLY A 259 18.00 19.91 1.08
N LEU A 260 18.05 19.96 -0.24
CA LEU A 260 19.11 20.62 -1.00
C LEU A 260 18.76 22.12 -1.09
N HIS A 261 19.33 22.90 -0.18
CA HIS A 261 19.37 24.35 -0.31
C HIS A 261 20.26 24.75 -1.49
N ARG A 262 19.84 25.80 -2.20
CA ARG A 262 20.59 26.56 -3.21
C ARG A 262 20.37 28.04 -2.92
#